data_AF-A0A017TBL3-F1
#
_entry.id   AF-A0A017TBL3-F1
#
_cell.length_a   1.000
_cell.length_b   1.000
_cell.length_c   1.000
_cell.angle_alpha   90.00
_cell.angle_beta   90.00
_cell.angle_gamma   90.00
#
_symmetry.space_group_name_H-M   'P 1'
#
loop_
_entity.id
_entity.type
_entity.pdbx_description
1 polymer ?
#
loop_
_entity_poly.entity_id
_entity_poly.type
_entity_poly.pdbx_seq_one_letter_code
_entity_poly.pdbx_strand_id
1 'polypeptide(L)' 'MVERADLVIVLTDVNSHGGVQLARRICQRLGRAALIVRRCGAAQFQNLLDALAARGQRDLAAALAS' A
#
# COMPACT_ATOMS: atom_id res chain seq x y z
N MET A 1 -10.41 6.72 5.92
CA MET A 1 -9.32 5.80 6.33
C MET A 1 -8.41 5.44 5.14
N VAL A 2 -8.90 4.82 4.06
CA VAL A 2 -8.09 4.46 2.88
C VAL A 2 -7.57 5.68 2.09
N GLU A 3 -8.34 6.76 2.01
CA GLU A 3 -8.00 7.97 1.23
C GLU A 3 -6.73 8.67 1.69
N ARG A 4 -6.35 8.50 2.96
CA ARG A 4 -5.16 9.11 3.56
C ARG A 4 -3.97 8.14 3.66
N ALA A 5 -4.11 6.93 3.12
CA ALA A 5 -3.05 5.93 3.15
C ALA A 5 -2.25 5.95 1.84
N ASP A 6 -0.92 5.91 1.95
CA ASP A 6 -0.02 5.72 0.80
C ASP A 6 0.03 4.25 0.35
N LEU A 7 -0.20 3.34 1.29
CA LEU A 7 -0.26 1.90 1.09
C LEU A 7 -1.34 1.28 2.00
N VAL A 8 -2.16 0.40 1.43
CA VAL A 8 -3.09 -0.44 2.18
C VAL A 8 -2.59 -1.88 2.20
N ILE A 9 -2.39 -2.44 3.39
CA ILE A 9 -2.05 -3.85 3.57
C ILE A 9 -3.30 -4.60 4.04
N VAL A 10 -3.74 -5.58 3.25
CA VAL A 10 -4.88 -6.45 3.56
C VAL A 10 -4.36 -7.80 4.04
N LEU A 11 -4.53 -8.07 5.33
CA LEU A 11 -4.22 -9.36 5.93
C LEU A 11 -5.40 -10.30 5.80
N THR A 12 -5.23 -11.40 5.09
CA THR A 12 -6.30 -12.40 4.91
C THR A 12 -5.72 -13.76 4.58
N ASP A 13 -6.32 -14.81 5.12
CA ASP A 13 -6.07 -16.18 4.69
C ASP A 13 -6.84 -16.55 3.41
N VAL A 14 -7.87 -15.76 3.06
CA VAL A 14 -8.75 -16.00 1.91
C VAL A 14 -8.95 -14.71 1.10
N ASN A 15 -8.45 -14.70 -0.14
CA ASN A 15 -8.48 -13.52 -1.02
C ASN A 15 -9.84 -13.30 -1.72
N SER A 16 -10.75 -14.26 -1.67
CA SER A 16 -12.08 -14.19 -2.30
C SER A 16 -13.15 -13.55 -1.41
N HIS A 17 -12.83 -13.22 -0.16
CA HIS A 17 -13.80 -12.64 0.77
C HIS A 17 -14.17 -11.19 0.39
N GLY A 18 -15.42 -10.79 0.68
CA GLY A 18 -15.98 -9.50 0.26
C GLY A 18 -15.17 -8.28 0.74
N GLY A 19 -14.58 -8.37 1.94
CA GLY A 19 -13.71 -7.31 2.49
C GLY A 19 -12.45 -7.06 1.64
N VAL A 20 -11.83 -8.12 1.11
CA VAL A 20 -10.62 -8.01 0.27
C VAL A 20 -10.96 -7.36 -1.07
N GLN A 21 -12.07 -7.79 -1.68
CA GLN A 21 -12.54 -7.22 -2.94
C GLN A 21 -12.94 -5.75 -2.79
N LEU A 22 -13.58 -5.40 -1.67
CA LEU A 22 -13.95 -4.01 -1.39
C LEU A 22 -12.70 -3.14 -1.19
N ALA A 23 -11.73 -3.60 -0.39
CA ALA A 23 -10.47 -2.88 -0.18
C ALA A 23 -9.73 -2.64 -1.50
N ARG A 24 -9.62 -3.68 -2.35
CA ARG A 24 -9.00 -3.57 -3.68
C ARG A 24 -9.72 -2.55 -4.56
N ARG A 25 -11.05 -2.60 -4.62
CA ARG A 25 -11.86 -1.65 -5.42
C ARG A 25 -11.68 -0.21 -4.95
N ILE A 26 -11.69 0.03 -3.63
CA ILE A 26 -11.49 1.36 -3.08
C ILE A 26 -10.08 1.88 -3.42
N CYS A 27 -9.05 1.04 -3.26
CA CYS A 27 -7.67 1.44 -3.59
C CYS A 27 -7.52 1.77 -5.07
N GLN A 28 -8.08 0.95 -5.96
CA GLN A 28 -8.08 1.20 -7.40
C GLN A 28 -8.78 2.52 -7.74
N ARG A 29 -9.97 2.75 -7.19
CA ARG A 29 -10.73 3.99 -7.43
C ARG A 29 -9.98 5.24 -6.97
N LEU A 30 -9.19 5.13 -5.91
CA LEU A 30 -8.44 6.24 -5.31
C LEU A 30 -6.98 6.33 -5.78
N GLY A 31 -6.55 5.48 -6.72
CA GLY A 31 -5.15 5.41 -7.16
C GLY A 31 -4.16 5.04 -6.05
N ARG A 32 -4.61 4.32 -5.02
CA ARG A 32 -3.80 3.91 -3.87
C ARG A 32 -3.17 2.53 -4.09
N ALA A 33 -1.94 2.37 -3.62
CA ALA A 33 -1.28 1.08 -3.63
C ALA A 33 -1.93 0.13 -2.63
N ALA A 34 -2.07 -1.14 -3.01
CA ALA A 34 -2.63 -2.18 -2.15
C ALA A 34 -1.78 -3.46 -2.21
N LEU A 35 -1.53 -4.06 -1.05
CA LEU A 35 -0.83 -5.32 -0.88
C LEU A 35 -1.75 -6.31 -0.15
N ILE A 36 -2.01 -7.47 -0.74
CA ILE A 36 -2.79 -8.54 -0.10
C ILE A 36 -1.81 -9.64 0.31
N VAL A 37 -1.76 -9.91 1.61
CA VAL A 37 -0.82 -10.88 2.20
C VAL A 37 -1.51 -11.69 3.29
N ARG A 38 -1.00 -12.90 3.56
CA ARG A 38 -1.50 -13.73 4.67
C ARG A 38 -0.98 -13.26 6.03
N ARG A 39 0.25 -12.76 6.06
CA ARG A 39 0.95 -12.32 7.27
C ARG A 39 1.82 -11.12 6.94
N CYS A 40 2.00 -10.22 7.90
CA CYS A 40 2.95 -9.12 7.83
C CYS A 40 3.69 -9.02 9.17
N GLY A 41 4.86 -9.64 9.23
CA GLY A 41 5.75 -9.55 10.41
C GLY A 41 6.55 -8.26 10.40
N ALA A 42 7.16 -7.92 11.54
CA ALA A 42 7.90 -6.67 11.73
C ALA A 42 8.96 -6.41 10.64
N ALA A 43 9.75 -7.43 10.26
CA ALA A 43 10.77 -7.28 9.21
C ALA A 43 10.17 -6.93 7.83
N GLN A 44 9.07 -7.60 7.45
CA GLN A 44 8.39 -7.29 6.19
C GLN A 44 7.76 -5.89 6.24
N PHE A 45 7.19 -5.52 7.38
CA PHE A 45 6.62 -4.19 7.57
C PHE A 45 7.68 -3.11 7.46
N GLN A 46 8.84 -3.30 8.09
CA GLN A 46 9.98 -2.37 7.98
C GLN A 46 10.42 -2.20 6.53
N ASN A 47 10.58 -3.30 5.78
CA ASN A 47 10.94 -3.23 4.37
C ASN A 47 9.91 -2.44 3.52
N LEU A 48 8.63 -2.51 3.86
CA LEU A 48 7.58 -1.73 3.18
C LEU A 48 7.69 -0.24 3.51
N LEU A 49 8.00 0.12 4.76
CA LEU A 49 8.25 1.51 5.16
C LEU A 49 9.47 2.09 4.45
N ASP A 50 10.56 1.34 4.39
CA ASP A 50 11.80 1.76 3.72
C ASP A 50 11.55 1.99 2.22
N ALA A 51 10.81 1.07 1.57
CA ALA A 51 10.44 1.21 0.17
C ALA A 51 9.54 2.43 -0.10
N LEU A 52 8.61 2.75 0.81
CA LEU A 52 7.76 3.93 0.71
C LEU A 52 8.55 5.22 0.91
N ALA A 53 9.46 5.26 1.88
CA ALA A 53 10.35 6.41 2.10
C ALA A 53 11.22 6.67 0.86
N ALA A 54 11.82 5.63 0.30
CA ALA A 54 12.63 5.74 -0.93
C ALA A 54 11.79 6.21 -2.13
N ARG A 55 10.53 5.77 -2.25
CA ARG A 55 9.62 6.27 -3.28
C ARG A 55 9.33 7.76 -3.10
N GLY A 56 8.98 8.19 -1.88
CA GLY A 56 8.71 9.61 -1.60
C GLY A 56 9.90 10.52 -1.92
N GLN A 57 11.12 10.06 -1.63
CA GLN A 57 12.35 10.76 -1.99
C GLN A 57 12.53 10.89 -3.52
N ARG A 58 12.25 9.82 -4.28
CA ARG A 58 12.30 9.87 -5.76
C ARG A 58 11.26 10.81 -6.34
N ASP A 59 10.03 10.77 -5.84
CA ASP A 59 8.93 11.62 -6.31
C ASP A 59 9.24 13.10 -6.03
N LEU A 60 9.82 13.41 -4.86
CA LEU A 60 10.31 14.75 -4.52
C LEU A 60 11.46 15.20 -5.44
N ALA A 61 12.46 14.34 -5.66
CA ALA A 61 13.58 14.66 -6.53
C ALA A 61 13.12 14.94 -7.97
N ALA A 62 12.15 14.18 -8.48
CA ALA A 62 11.56 14.40 -9.79
C ALA A 62 10.82 15.75 -9.88
N ALA A 63 10.06 16.12 -8.84
CA ALA A 63 9.31 17.38 -8.80
C ALA A 63 10.23 18.63 -8.71
N LEU A 64 11.42 18.50 -8.11
CA LEU A 64 12.40 19.59 -8.07
C LEU A 64 13.22 19.74 -9.36
N ALA A 65 13.23 18.70 -10.20
CA ALA A 65 13.96 18.68 -11.47
C ALA A 65 13.12 19.14 -12.68
N SER A 66 11.81 19.39 -12.49
CA SER A 66 10.86 19.91 -13.48
C SER A 66 10.60 21.40 -13.31
#